data_AF-A0A3M6TWR3-F1
#
_entry.id   AF-A0A3M6TWR3-F1
#
_cell.length_a   1.000
_cell.length_b   1.000
_cell.length_c   1.000
_cell.angle_alpha   90.00
_cell.angle_beta   90.00
_cell.angle_gamma   90.00
#
_symmetry.space_group_name_H-M   'P 1'
#
loop_
_entity.id
_entity.type
_entity.pdbx_description
1 polymer ?
#
loop_
_entity_poly.entity_id
_entity_poly.type
_entity_poly.pdbx_seq_one_letter_code
_entity_poly.pdbx_strand_id
1 'polypeptide(L)'
;MDDLTQEQQEILDKFRVCVSDICQPNHDDHFLLRWLRARDFSVEKAEFMLRESMNVRRQMKLDTLVETYKVPEVLSKYYPGGHFGFDREGTPVFIDPIGQIDFRGLLASVKKNEIIRFKAYLAEYTLFLSRQQSSKLGKHIDQVVMVMDMEGLGLKHLWRPGVTLFNKITAFYEDNYPEMMKNILVINAPRIFPIAYALVKPFLNEVTRNKVKILGVDWKTELLEYIDEDNLPEYYGGTCKDPDGDPLCRSKICYGGDVPESYYCKDCDKPDTWTDEQMYEVGCVKRGTALKLSFEVDAPGSILRYASHGYLK
;
A
#
# COMPACT_ATOMS: atom_id res chain seq x y z
N MET A 1 4.78 -23.13 18.44
CA MET A 1 4.95 -21.66 18.48
C MET A 1 6.04 -21.42 19.49
N ASP A 2 7.28 -21.54 19.05
CA ASP A 2 8.35 -21.95 19.95
C ASP A 2 9.14 -20.76 20.53
N ASP A 3 8.65 -19.54 20.31
CA ASP A 3 9.33 -18.29 20.66
C ASP A 3 8.57 -17.40 21.67
N LEU A 4 7.46 -17.87 22.27
CA LEU A 4 6.77 -17.08 23.31
C LEU A 4 7.42 -17.28 24.68
N THR A 5 7.64 -16.18 25.41
CA THR A 5 7.94 -16.26 26.84
C THR A 5 6.73 -16.75 27.62
N GLN A 6 6.93 -17.25 28.85
CA GLN A 6 5.82 -17.64 29.72
C GLN A 6 4.84 -16.47 29.96
N GLU A 7 5.35 -15.26 30.17
CA GLU A 7 4.54 -14.05 30.33
C GLU A 7 3.68 -13.76 29.08
N GLN A 8 4.26 -13.90 27.88
CA GLN A 8 3.53 -13.70 26.63
C GLN A 8 2.45 -14.77 26.43
N GLN A 9 2.69 -16.00 26.87
CA GLN A 9 1.69 -17.07 26.82
C GLN A 9 0.51 -16.74 27.75
N GLU A 10 0.77 -16.29 28.98
CA GLU A 10 -0.28 -15.87 29.92
C GLU A 10 -1.10 -14.68 29.38
N ILE A 11 -0.42 -13.72 28.73
CA ILE A 11 -1.09 -12.60 28.06
C ILE A 11 -1.98 -13.07 26.90
N LEU A 12 -1.49 -14.01 26.06
CA LEU A 12 -2.26 -14.60 24.98
C LEU A 12 -3.50 -15.33 25.50
N ASP A 13 -3.36 -16.10 26.58
CA ASP A 13 -4.47 -16.82 27.19
C ASP A 13 -5.53 -15.87 27.72
N LYS A 14 -5.12 -14.79 28.40
CA LYS A 14 -6.02 -13.73 28.85
C LYS A 14 -6.72 -13.04 27.67
N PHE A 15 -5.96 -12.70 26.63
CA PHE A 15 -6.51 -12.06 25.43
C PHE A 15 -7.56 -12.93 24.75
N ARG A 16 -7.29 -14.23 24.61
CA ARG A 16 -8.23 -15.20 24.01
C ARG A 16 -9.58 -15.21 24.74
N VAL A 17 -9.57 -15.12 26.06
CA VAL A 17 -10.81 -15.00 26.86
C VAL A 17 -11.53 -13.68 26.57
N CYS A 18 -10.82 -12.56 26.57
CA CYS A 18 -11.39 -11.23 26.34
C CYS A 18 -12.10 -11.09 24.98
N VAL A 19 -11.57 -11.71 23.93
CA VAL A 19 -12.12 -11.60 22.56
C VAL A 19 -12.90 -12.83 22.10
N SER A 20 -13.23 -13.74 23.02
CA SER A 20 -13.91 -15.00 22.71
C SER A 20 -15.29 -14.80 22.05
N ASP A 21 -15.97 -13.68 22.33
CA ASP A 21 -17.28 -13.34 21.77
C ASP A 21 -17.24 -12.94 20.28
N ILE A 22 -16.07 -12.56 19.77
CA ILE A 22 -15.89 -12.12 18.37
C ILE A 22 -14.97 -13.04 17.55
N CYS A 23 -14.36 -14.06 18.17
CA CYS A 23 -13.46 -14.97 17.47
C CYS A 23 -14.22 -15.99 16.61
N GLN A 24 -13.66 -16.28 15.44
CA GLN A 24 -14.14 -17.33 14.54
C GLN A 24 -13.29 -18.61 14.71
N PRO A 25 -13.76 -19.80 14.28
CA PRO A 25 -13.02 -21.06 14.46
C PRO A 25 -11.62 -21.08 13.83
N ASN A 26 -11.39 -20.27 12.80
CA ASN A 26 -10.11 -20.10 12.12
C ASN A 26 -9.21 -19.01 12.74
N HIS A 27 -9.63 -18.37 13.83
CA HIS A 27 -8.81 -17.40 14.58
C HIS A 27 -7.97 -18.15 15.60
N ASP A 28 -6.90 -18.76 15.11
CA ASP A 28 -5.91 -19.44 15.93
C ASP A 28 -4.98 -18.47 16.69
N ASP A 29 -4.04 -19.03 17.42
CA ASP A 29 -3.08 -18.25 18.20
C ASP A 29 -2.19 -17.37 17.32
N HIS A 30 -1.86 -17.81 16.09
CA HIS A 30 -1.13 -16.98 15.15
C HIS A 30 -1.94 -15.73 14.79
N PHE A 31 -3.24 -15.89 14.51
CA PHE A 31 -4.15 -14.76 14.29
C PHE A 31 -4.15 -13.79 15.47
N LEU A 32 -4.34 -14.30 16.70
CA LEU A 32 -4.44 -13.48 17.92
C LEU A 32 -3.13 -12.74 18.23
N LEU A 33 -1.99 -13.42 18.07
CA LEU A 33 -0.67 -12.86 18.33
C LEU A 33 -0.32 -11.68 17.44
N ARG A 34 -0.88 -11.57 16.22
CA ARG A 34 -0.66 -10.38 15.37
C ARG A 34 -1.17 -9.10 16.03
N TRP A 35 -2.34 -9.16 16.66
CA TRP A 35 -2.94 -8.02 17.36
C TRP A 35 -2.16 -7.66 18.62
N LEU A 36 -1.73 -8.69 19.38
CA LEU A 36 -0.90 -8.48 20.57
C LEU A 36 0.45 -7.89 20.22
N ARG A 37 1.17 -8.44 19.25
CA ARG A 37 2.48 -7.91 18.80
C ARG A 37 2.37 -6.48 18.31
N ALA A 38 1.33 -6.16 17.52
CA ALA A 38 1.12 -4.80 17.02
C ALA A 38 0.77 -3.77 18.11
N ARG A 39 0.51 -4.21 19.34
CA ARG A 39 0.18 -3.36 20.49
C ARG A 39 1.06 -3.67 21.70
N ASP A 40 2.28 -4.16 21.47
CA ASP A 40 3.30 -4.43 22.49
C ASP A 40 2.77 -5.31 23.64
N PHE A 41 1.96 -6.33 23.28
CA PHE A 41 1.30 -7.25 24.21
C PHE A 41 0.34 -6.59 25.21
N SER A 42 -0.12 -5.36 24.95
CA SER A 42 -1.20 -4.72 25.70
C SER A 42 -2.56 -5.31 25.32
N VAL A 43 -3.13 -6.12 26.21
CA VAL A 43 -4.44 -6.79 26.01
C VAL A 43 -5.55 -5.78 25.67
N GLU A 44 -5.65 -4.68 26.42
CA GLU A 44 -6.69 -3.65 26.21
C GLU A 44 -6.60 -3.01 24.81
N LYS A 45 -5.38 -2.61 24.41
CA LYS A 45 -5.17 -1.99 23.10
C LYS A 45 -5.36 -2.98 21.95
N ALA A 46 -4.90 -4.22 22.13
CA ALA A 46 -5.07 -5.29 21.15
C ALA A 46 -6.56 -5.66 20.97
N GLU A 47 -7.32 -5.71 22.06
CA GLU A 47 -8.75 -5.97 22.05
C GLU A 47 -9.50 -4.87 21.31
N PHE A 48 -9.24 -3.61 21.65
CA PHE A 48 -9.83 -2.47 20.96
C PHE A 48 -9.55 -2.52 19.44
N MET A 49 -8.29 -2.73 19.06
CA MET A 49 -7.88 -2.83 17.65
C MET A 49 -8.58 -3.99 16.92
N LEU A 50 -8.60 -5.18 17.52
CA LEU A 50 -9.25 -6.34 16.93
C LEU A 50 -10.77 -6.11 16.77
N ARG A 51 -11.45 -5.54 17.77
CA ARG A 51 -12.89 -5.25 17.70
C ARG A 51 -13.21 -4.25 16.58
N GLU A 52 -12.42 -3.19 16.44
CA GLU A 52 -12.56 -2.23 15.33
C GLU A 52 -12.33 -2.90 13.98
N SER A 53 -11.28 -3.72 13.85
CA SER A 53 -11.05 -4.46 12.61
C SER A 53 -12.21 -5.43 12.29
N MET A 54 -12.75 -6.14 13.28
CA MET A 54 -13.91 -7.02 13.08
C MET A 54 -15.17 -6.26 12.65
N ASN A 55 -15.32 -4.99 13.04
CA ASN A 55 -16.38 -4.12 12.52
C ASN A 55 -16.15 -3.78 11.04
N VAL A 56 -14.93 -3.38 10.68
CA VAL A 56 -14.53 -3.10 9.28
C VAL A 56 -14.70 -4.34 8.41
N ARG A 57 -14.25 -5.52 8.86
CA ARG A 57 -14.41 -6.80 8.16
C ARG A 57 -15.87 -7.07 7.81
N ARG A 58 -16.79 -6.86 8.76
CA ARG A 58 -18.24 -7.02 8.54
C ARG A 58 -18.79 -5.99 7.55
N GLN A 59 -18.47 -4.71 7.71
CA GLN A 59 -18.98 -3.64 6.86
C GLN A 59 -18.52 -3.79 5.40
N MET A 60 -17.24 -4.13 5.20
CA MET A 60 -16.66 -4.29 3.87
C MET A 60 -16.90 -5.69 3.27
N LYS A 61 -17.36 -6.65 4.07
CA LYS A 61 -17.53 -8.07 3.72
C LYS A 61 -16.20 -8.74 3.32
N LEU A 62 -15.14 -8.47 4.08
CA LEU A 62 -13.77 -8.89 3.75
C LEU A 62 -13.62 -10.42 3.62
N ASP A 63 -14.32 -11.18 4.47
CA ASP A 63 -14.24 -12.65 4.50
C ASP A 63 -14.68 -13.34 3.19
N THR A 64 -15.50 -12.67 2.38
CA THR A 64 -15.99 -13.18 1.08
C THR A 64 -15.45 -12.39 -0.11
N LEU A 65 -14.55 -11.43 0.14
CA LEU A 65 -14.18 -10.43 -0.85
C LEU A 65 -13.40 -11.04 -2.01
N VAL A 66 -12.52 -12.02 -1.74
CA VAL A 66 -11.74 -12.71 -2.79
C VAL A 66 -12.63 -13.40 -3.82
N GLU A 67 -13.76 -13.96 -3.37
CA GLU A 67 -14.69 -14.73 -4.22
C GLU A 67 -15.71 -13.84 -4.92
N THR A 68 -16.14 -12.76 -4.27
CA THR A 68 -17.30 -11.96 -4.71
C THR A 68 -16.93 -10.67 -5.42
N TYR A 69 -15.71 -10.16 -5.21
CA TYR A 69 -15.32 -8.86 -5.73
C TYR A 69 -14.94 -8.93 -7.20
N LYS A 70 -15.57 -8.08 -8.01
CA LYS A 70 -15.21 -7.87 -9.41
C LYS A 70 -14.37 -6.62 -9.49
N VAL A 71 -13.08 -6.79 -9.74
CA VAL A 71 -12.15 -5.67 -9.88
C VAL A 71 -12.59 -4.79 -11.05
N PRO A 72 -12.83 -3.48 -10.84
CA PRO A 72 -13.12 -2.55 -11.92
C PRO A 72 -11.99 -2.56 -12.97
N GLU A 73 -12.35 -2.53 -14.25
CA GLU A 73 -11.39 -2.63 -15.35
C GLU A 73 -10.26 -1.59 -15.26
N VAL A 74 -10.61 -0.34 -14.91
CA VAL A 74 -9.63 0.74 -14.74
C VAL A 74 -8.63 0.46 -13.61
N LEU A 75 -9.06 -0.19 -12.52
CA LEU A 75 -8.14 -0.58 -11.44
C LEU A 75 -7.27 -1.74 -11.88
N SER A 76 -7.84 -2.74 -12.55
CA SER A 76 -7.07 -3.88 -13.08
C SER A 76 -6.01 -3.47 -14.10
N LYS A 77 -6.26 -2.43 -14.90
CA LYS A 77 -5.36 -2.00 -15.98
C LYS A 77 -4.37 -0.91 -15.58
N TYR A 78 -4.72 -0.06 -14.60
CA TYR A 78 -3.95 1.16 -14.31
C TYR A 78 -3.59 1.34 -12.83
N TYR A 79 -4.09 0.54 -11.90
CA TYR A 79 -3.57 0.54 -10.54
C TYR A 79 -2.38 -0.43 -10.47
N PRO A 80 -1.14 0.03 -10.23
CA PRO A 80 0.04 -0.83 -10.26
C PRO A 80 0.01 -1.96 -9.24
N GLY A 81 0.65 -3.05 -9.63
CA GLY A 81 1.07 -4.14 -8.78
C GLY A 81 0.45 -5.48 -9.12
N GLY A 82 0.99 -6.53 -8.51
CA GLY A 82 0.51 -7.90 -8.67
C GLY A 82 1.30 -8.92 -7.86
N HIS A 83 0.66 -10.04 -7.53
CA HIS A 83 1.33 -11.20 -6.94
C HIS A 83 2.01 -12.00 -8.04
N PHE A 84 3.28 -12.34 -7.85
CA PHE A 84 4.05 -13.02 -8.91
C PHE A 84 4.59 -14.40 -8.51
N GLY A 85 5.28 -14.47 -7.37
CA GLY A 85 5.95 -15.67 -6.88
C GLY A 85 6.03 -15.69 -5.36
N PHE A 86 6.99 -16.45 -4.84
CA PHE A 86 7.24 -16.54 -3.40
C PHE A 86 8.71 -16.27 -3.09
N ASP A 87 8.99 -15.77 -1.90
CA ASP A 87 10.36 -15.63 -1.42
C ASP A 87 10.96 -17.01 -1.09
N ARG A 88 12.24 -17.03 -0.71
CA ARG A 88 12.98 -18.26 -0.36
C ARG A 88 12.34 -19.08 0.78
N GLU A 89 11.47 -18.46 1.58
CA GLU A 89 10.74 -19.11 2.67
C GLU A 89 9.28 -19.42 2.29
N GLY A 90 8.88 -19.23 1.04
CA GLY A 90 7.50 -19.45 0.59
C GLY A 90 6.54 -18.32 0.97
N THR A 91 7.02 -17.15 1.37
CA THR A 91 6.17 -15.99 1.64
C THR A 91 5.74 -15.38 0.31
N PRO A 92 4.44 -15.09 0.06
CA PRO A 92 4.03 -14.45 -1.19
C PRO A 92 4.78 -13.14 -1.45
N VAL A 93 5.14 -12.92 -2.72
CA VAL A 93 5.78 -11.70 -3.21
C VAL A 93 4.74 -10.87 -3.96
N PHE A 94 4.60 -9.62 -3.54
CA PHE A 94 3.83 -8.59 -4.24
C PHE A 94 4.78 -7.56 -4.84
N ILE A 95 4.75 -7.40 -6.16
CA ILE A 95 5.53 -6.37 -6.87
C ILE A 95 4.62 -5.16 -7.05
N ASP A 96 5.08 -3.97 -6.67
CA ASP A 96 4.32 -2.72 -6.72
C ASP A 96 5.13 -1.62 -7.45
N PRO A 97 4.93 -1.45 -8.78
CA PRO A 97 5.48 -0.35 -9.57
C PRO A 97 4.83 1.00 -9.28
N ILE A 98 4.82 1.39 -8.01
CA ILE A 98 4.06 2.54 -7.51
C ILE A 98 4.53 3.87 -8.12
N GLY A 99 5.78 3.98 -8.59
CA GLY A 99 6.25 5.17 -9.29
C GLY A 99 5.53 5.47 -10.62
N GLN A 100 4.77 4.50 -11.15
CA GLN A 100 3.98 4.64 -12.37
C GLN A 100 2.49 4.95 -12.11
N ILE A 101 2.09 5.13 -10.84
CA ILE A 101 0.67 5.33 -10.51
C ILE A 101 0.16 6.71 -10.96
N ASP A 102 -1.00 6.73 -11.60
CA ASP A 102 -1.76 7.94 -11.89
C ASP A 102 -2.92 8.12 -10.90
N PHE A 103 -2.63 8.60 -9.69
CA PHE A 103 -3.68 8.88 -8.70
C PHE A 103 -4.73 9.88 -9.20
N ARG A 104 -4.38 10.79 -10.11
CA ARG A 104 -5.30 11.81 -10.59
C ARG A 104 -6.32 11.18 -11.54
N GLY A 105 -5.87 10.41 -12.52
CA GLY A 105 -6.74 9.67 -13.42
C GLY A 105 -7.57 8.61 -12.70
N LEU A 106 -6.99 7.90 -11.73
CA LEU A 106 -7.72 6.92 -10.91
C LEU A 106 -8.84 7.59 -10.09
N LEU A 107 -8.57 8.71 -9.41
CA LEU A 107 -9.60 9.46 -8.67
C LEU A 107 -10.64 10.11 -9.58
N ALA A 108 -10.31 10.41 -10.83
CA ALA A 108 -11.28 10.86 -11.83
C ALA A 108 -12.15 9.71 -12.38
N SER A 109 -11.73 8.45 -12.22
CA SER A 109 -12.35 7.28 -12.84
C SER A 109 -13.15 6.40 -11.86
N VAL A 110 -12.77 6.39 -10.58
CA VAL A 110 -13.46 5.63 -9.53
C VAL A 110 -13.52 6.41 -8.22
N LYS A 111 -14.50 6.08 -7.38
CA LYS A 111 -14.64 6.66 -6.03
C LYS A 111 -13.49 6.21 -5.13
N LYS A 112 -13.11 7.03 -4.15
CA LYS A 112 -12.03 6.72 -3.19
C LYS A 112 -12.26 5.38 -2.46
N ASN A 113 -13.49 5.14 -2.03
CA ASN A 113 -13.85 3.91 -1.32
C ASN A 113 -13.73 2.65 -2.21
N GLU A 114 -13.86 2.80 -3.53
CA GLU A 114 -13.65 1.70 -4.46
C GLU A 114 -12.17 1.31 -4.53
N ILE A 115 -11.27 2.31 -4.51
CA ILE A 115 -9.83 2.07 -4.44
C ILE A 115 -9.47 1.38 -3.12
N ILE A 116 -10.01 1.83 -1.98
CA ILE A 116 -9.78 1.19 -0.68
C ILE A 116 -10.31 -0.25 -0.69
N ARG A 117 -11.48 -0.50 -1.28
CA ARG A 117 -12.04 -1.85 -1.42
C ARG A 117 -11.15 -2.75 -2.29
N PHE A 118 -10.61 -2.23 -3.38
CA PHE A 118 -9.63 -2.94 -4.21
C PHE A 118 -8.35 -3.26 -3.43
N LYS A 119 -7.83 -2.33 -2.63
CA LYS A 119 -6.68 -2.57 -1.75
C LYS A 119 -6.96 -3.60 -0.66
N ALA A 120 -8.18 -3.62 -0.11
CA ALA A 120 -8.62 -4.68 0.79
C ALA A 120 -8.66 -6.05 0.08
N TYR A 121 -9.16 -6.09 -1.16
CA TYR A 121 -9.16 -7.31 -1.98
C TYR A 121 -7.74 -7.85 -2.19
N LEU A 122 -6.77 -7.00 -2.52
CA LEU A 122 -5.38 -7.43 -2.69
C LEU A 122 -4.79 -8.02 -1.40
N ALA A 123 -5.10 -7.45 -0.23
CA ALA A 123 -4.64 -7.99 1.05
C ALA A 123 -5.30 -9.33 1.40
N GLU A 124 -6.62 -9.45 1.24
CA GLU A 124 -7.31 -10.72 1.44
C GLU A 124 -6.85 -11.81 0.45
N TYR A 125 -6.56 -11.43 -0.81
CA TYR A 125 -6.00 -12.34 -1.81
C TYR A 125 -4.59 -12.79 -1.42
N THR A 126 -3.78 -11.89 -0.84
CA THR A 126 -2.47 -12.24 -0.28
C THR A 126 -2.63 -13.28 0.83
N LEU A 127 -3.52 -13.05 1.80
CA LEU A 127 -3.79 -14.01 2.89
C LEU A 127 -4.33 -15.35 2.38
N PHE A 128 -5.08 -15.34 1.27
CA PHE A 128 -5.51 -16.55 0.59
C PHE A 128 -4.31 -17.33 0.02
N LEU A 129 -3.38 -16.66 -0.67
CA LEU A 129 -2.15 -17.27 -1.17
C LEU A 129 -1.28 -17.80 -0.01
N SER A 130 -1.13 -17.03 1.07
CA SER A 130 -0.37 -17.45 2.25
C SER A 130 -0.96 -18.72 2.89
N ARG A 131 -2.30 -18.86 2.95
CA ARG A 131 -2.97 -20.09 3.43
C ARG A 131 -2.73 -21.29 2.52
N GLN A 132 -2.80 -21.10 1.20
CA GLN A 132 -2.46 -22.16 0.25
C GLN A 132 -1.02 -22.62 0.41
N GLN A 133 -0.11 -21.66 0.53
CA GLN A 133 1.32 -21.94 0.66
C GLN A 133 1.67 -22.55 2.02
N SER A 134 0.96 -22.16 3.09
CA SER A 134 1.06 -22.80 4.40
C SER A 134 0.69 -24.27 4.33
N SER A 135 -0.42 -24.59 3.65
CA SER A 135 -0.88 -25.96 3.46
C SER A 135 0.10 -26.78 2.62
N LYS A 136 0.66 -26.17 1.56
CA LYS A 136 1.65 -26.81 0.67
C LYS A 136 2.96 -27.14 1.39
N LEU A 137 3.45 -26.25 2.25
CA LEU A 137 4.75 -26.37 2.90
C LEU A 137 4.69 -26.97 4.32
N GLY A 138 3.49 -27.16 4.87
CA GLY A 138 3.32 -27.67 6.24
C GLY A 138 3.85 -26.71 7.32
N LYS A 139 3.87 -25.40 7.04
CA LYS A 139 4.33 -24.36 7.97
C LYS A 139 3.43 -23.14 7.93
N HIS A 140 3.39 -22.35 8.99
CA HIS A 140 2.57 -21.15 9.05
C HIS A 140 3.16 -20.00 8.21
N ILE A 141 2.36 -19.45 7.29
CA ILE A 141 2.69 -18.30 6.46
C ILE A 141 1.47 -17.37 6.46
N ASP A 142 1.67 -16.14 6.92
CA ASP A 142 0.64 -15.11 7.00
C ASP A 142 1.18 -13.70 6.67
N GLN A 143 2.40 -13.63 6.15
CA GLN A 143 3.08 -12.39 5.79
C GLN A 143 3.24 -12.22 4.28
N VAL A 144 3.77 -11.06 3.86
CA VAL A 144 4.06 -10.71 2.47
C VAL A 144 5.40 -10.00 2.33
N VAL A 145 6.15 -10.30 1.26
CA VAL A 145 7.29 -9.50 0.81
C VAL A 145 6.80 -8.54 -0.28
N MET A 146 7.00 -7.24 -0.08
CA MET A 146 6.64 -6.22 -1.05
C MET A 146 7.90 -5.70 -1.75
N VAL A 147 7.96 -5.84 -3.08
CA VAL A 147 8.97 -5.17 -3.91
C VAL A 147 8.36 -3.88 -4.41
N MET A 148 8.79 -2.75 -3.85
CA MET A 148 8.25 -1.43 -4.19
C MET A 148 9.18 -0.73 -5.17
N ASP A 149 8.75 -0.67 -6.43
CA ASP A 149 9.51 -0.07 -7.51
C ASP A 149 9.15 1.41 -7.67
N MET A 150 10.12 2.26 -7.32
CA MET A 150 9.97 3.70 -7.26
C MET A 150 10.34 4.39 -8.58
N GLU A 151 10.66 3.62 -9.62
CA GLU A 151 10.91 4.18 -10.95
C GLU A 151 9.70 4.99 -11.44
N GLY A 152 9.93 6.24 -11.80
CA GLY A 152 8.87 7.19 -12.18
C GLY A 152 8.36 8.07 -11.03
N LEU A 153 8.71 7.79 -9.76
CA LEU A 153 8.37 8.66 -8.64
C LEU A 153 8.91 10.09 -8.90
N GLY A 154 8.02 11.07 -8.70
CA GLY A 154 8.23 12.46 -9.10
C GLY A 154 7.18 13.40 -8.51
N LEU A 155 7.29 14.70 -8.79
CA LEU A 155 6.45 15.75 -8.18
C LEU A 155 4.94 15.52 -8.35
N LYS A 156 4.51 14.84 -9.42
CA LYS A 156 3.09 14.47 -9.63
C LYS A 156 2.50 13.66 -8.46
N HIS A 157 3.32 12.86 -7.79
CA HIS A 157 2.92 12.02 -6.66
C HIS A 157 2.78 12.78 -5.35
N LEU A 158 3.31 14.01 -5.27
CA LEU A 158 3.13 14.89 -4.13
C LEU A 158 1.81 15.68 -4.20
N TRP A 159 0.94 15.37 -5.17
CA TRP A 159 -0.40 15.95 -5.27
C TRP A 159 -1.23 15.54 -4.05
N ARG A 160 -1.77 16.53 -3.33
CA ARG A 160 -2.31 16.37 -1.97
C ARG A 160 -3.44 15.33 -1.89
N PRO A 161 -4.42 15.28 -2.81
CA PRO A 161 -5.43 14.22 -2.82
C PRO A 161 -4.85 12.82 -3.00
N GLY A 162 -3.85 12.66 -3.87
CA GLY A 162 -3.13 11.39 -4.04
C GLY A 162 -2.42 10.96 -2.77
N VAL A 163 -1.64 11.86 -2.16
CA VAL A 163 -0.97 11.62 -0.86
C VAL A 163 -2.00 11.29 0.23
N THR A 164 -3.12 11.99 0.27
CA THR A 164 -4.19 11.75 1.27
C THR A 164 -4.82 10.37 1.08
N LEU A 165 -5.08 9.96 -0.17
CA LEU A 165 -5.58 8.61 -0.47
C LEU A 165 -4.55 7.55 -0.08
N PHE A 166 -3.28 7.74 -0.43
CA PHE A 166 -2.22 6.80 -0.07
C PHE A 166 -2.10 6.64 1.44
N ASN A 167 -2.10 7.74 2.21
CA ASN A 167 -2.06 7.70 3.67
C ASN A 167 -3.29 6.98 4.27
N LYS A 168 -4.48 7.15 3.67
CA LYS A 168 -5.68 6.39 4.07
C LYS A 168 -5.55 4.90 3.81
N ILE A 169 -4.95 4.51 2.69
CA ILE A 169 -4.68 3.09 2.36
C ILE A 169 -3.66 2.51 3.35
N THR A 170 -2.59 3.26 3.65
CA THR A 170 -1.58 2.86 4.64
C THR A 170 -2.20 2.67 6.03
N ALA A 171 -2.98 3.63 6.51
CA ALA A 171 -3.67 3.52 7.79
C ALA A 171 -4.64 2.32 7.81
N PHE A 172 -5.40 2.12 6.73
CA PHE A 172 -6.28 0.95 6.60
C PHE A 172 -5.51 -0.37 6.75
N TYR A 173 -4.33 -0.49 6.14
CA TYR A 173 -3.50 -1.68 6.29
C TYR A 173 -2.96 -1.86 7.72
N GLU A 174 -2.44 -0.79 8.31
CA GLU A 174 -1.91 -0.80 9.68
C GLU A 174 -2.98 -1.16 10.73
N ASP A 175 -4.23 -0.73 10.51
CA ASP A 175 -5.35 -0.98 11.43
C ASP A 175 -5.98 -2.37 11.27
N ASN A 176 -5.94 -2.96 10.06
CA ASN A 176 -6.70 -4.18 9.74
C ASN A 176 -5.84 -5.41 9.41
N TYR A 177 -4.57 -5.22 9.09
CA TYR A 177 -3.64 -6.28 8.73
C TYR A 177 -2.33 -6.16 9.52
N PRO A 178 -2.39 -6.11 10.87
CA PRO A 178 -1.20 -6.01 11.69
C PRO A 178 -0.25 -7.18 11.45
N GLU A 179 1.05 -6.91 11.54
CA GLU A 179 2.12 -7.91 11.37
C GLU A 179 2.15 -8.65 10.02
N MET A 180 1.37 -8.22 9.03
CA MET A 180 1.32 -8.85 7.70
C MET A 180 2.57 -8.57 6.85
N MET A 181 3.23 -7.42 7.03
CA MET A 181 4.43 -7.11 6.25
C MET A 181 5.62 -7.93 6.76
N LYS A 182 6.37 -8.59 5.87
CA LYS A 182 7.65 -9.25 6.19
C LYS A 182 8.83 -8.35 5.88
N ASN A 183 8.91 -7.88 4.63
CA ASN A 183 9.90 -6.91 4.13
C ASN A 183 9.23 -5.97 3.12
N ILE A 184 9.67 -4.71 3.08
CA ILE A 184 9.40 -3.77 2.00
C ILE A 184 10.73 -3.46 1.33
N LEU A 185 10.97 -4.05 0.16
CA LEU A 185 12.20 -3.93 -0.63
C LEU A 185 12.00 -2.78 -1.63
N VAL A 186 12.52 -1.60 -1.31
CA VAL A 186 12.41 -0.39 -2.14
C VAL A 186 13.55 -0.39 -3.15
N ILE A 187 13.21 -0.39 -4.44
CA ILE A 187 14.15 -0.34 -5.56
C ILE A 187 13.93 0.93 -6.39
N ASN A 188 14.92 1.29 -7.20
CA ASN A 188 14.88 2.47 -8.08
C ASN A 188 14.50 3.78 -7.36
N ALA A 189 14.85 3.94 -6.08
CA ALA A 189 14.49 5.11 -5.29
C ALA A 189 15.12 6.40 -5.86
N PRO A 190 14.34 7.35 -6.40
CA PRO A 190 14.91 8.59 -6.96
C PRO A 190 15.22 9.61 -5.85
N ARG A 191 15.91 10.70 -6.20
CA ARG A 191 16.29 11.77 -5.24
C ARG A 191 15.12 12.40 -4.48
N ILE A 192 13.90 12.33 -5.02
CA ILE A 192 12.68 12.84 -4.37
C ILE A 192 12.12 11.86 -3.32
N PHE A 193 12.57 10.60 -3.30
CA PHE A 193 12.08 9.55 -2.39
C PHE A 193 12.06 9.97 -0.92
N PRO A 194 13.11 10.58 -0.34
CA PRO A 194 13.08 10.95 1.08
C PRO A 194 11.91 11.88 1.43
N ILE A 195 11.52 12.75 0.49
CA ILE A 195 10.43 13.69 0.69
C ILE A 195 9.08 12.98 0.60
N ALA A 196 8.91 12.10 -0.39
CA ALA A 196 7.71 11.26 -0.48
C ALA A 196 7.56 10.36 0.76
N TYR A 197 8.64 9.73 1.20
CA TYR A 197 8.65 8.88 2.40
C TYR A 197 8.31 9.68 3.66
N ALA A 198 8.81 10.90 3.81
CA ALA A 198 8.48 11.76 4.95
C ALA A 198 6.98 12.07 5.07
N LEU A 199 6.24 12.13 3.95
CA LEU A 199 4.79 12.37 3.94
C LEU A 199 3.96 11.15 4.38
N VAL A 200 4.51 9.94 4.23
CA VAL A 200 3.84 8.66 4.55
C VAL A 200 4.29 8.12 5.91
N LYS A 201 5.55 8.35 6.28
CA LYS A 201 6.19 7.84 7.51
C LYS A 201 5.36 8.01 8.79
N PRO A 202 4.60 9.10 9.02
CA PRO A 202 3.75 9.23 10.20
C PRO A 202 2.61 8.19 10.30
N PHE A 203 2.24 7.58 9.18
CA PHE A 203 1.18 6.56 9.10
C PHE A 203 1.72 5.13 9.16
N LEU A 204 3.05 4.95 9.22
CA LEU A 204 3.68 3.64 9.36
C LEU A 204 4.03 3.39 10.82
N ASN A 205 3.65 2.23 11.34
CA ASN A 205 4.04 1.84 12.69
C ASN A 205 5.57 1.57 12.75
N GLU A 206 6.16 1.48 13.94
CA GLU A 206 7.60 1.24 14.08
C GLU A 206 8.07 -0.08 13.46
N VAL A 207 7.28 -1.15 13.63
CA VAL A 207 7.59 -2.47 13.08
C VAL A 207 7.65 -2.42 11.55
N THR A 208 6.69 -1.79 10.89
CA THR A 208 6.65 -1.60 9.43
C THR A 208 7.83 -0.76 8.97
N ARG A 209 8.16 0.33 9.68
CA ARG A 209 9.32 1.18 9.35
C ARG A 209 10.64 0.40 9.40
N ASN A 210 10.79 -0.50 10.37
CA ASN A 210 11.98 -1.35 10.50
C ASN A 210 12.08 -2.44 9.41
N LYS A 211 10.97 -2.73 8.72
CA LYS A 211 10.91 -3.68 7.59
C LYS A 211 11.20 -3.03 6.23
N VAL A 212 11.34 -1.70 6.18
CA VAL A 212 11.70 -0.96 4.95
C VAL A 212 13.20 -1.09 4.69
N LYS A 213 13.55 -1.64 3.52
CA LYS A 213 14.92 -1.81 3.05
C LYS A 213 15.07 -1.10 1.70
N ILE A 214 15.87 -0.05 1.66
CA ILE A 214 16.18 0.66 0.42
C ILE A 214 17.40 -0.01 -0.19
N LEU A 215 17.20 -0.67 -1.33
CA LEU A 215 18.26 -1.39 -2.03
C LEU A 215 19.13 -0.45 -2.86
N GLY A 216 20.37 -0.87 -3.12
CA GLY A 216 21.38 -0.09 -3.82
C GLY A 216 21.21 -0.05 -5.34
N VAL A 217 22.29 0.31 -6.03
CA VAL A 217 22.35 0.35 -7.50
C VAL A 217 22.27 -1.05 -8.11
N ASP A 218 22.75 -2.06 -7.39
CA ASP A 218 22.76 -3.46 -7.80
C ASP A 218 21.53 -4.21 -7.27
N TRP A 219 20.40 -3.48 -7.14
CA TRP A 219 19.16 -3.99 -6.54
C TRP A 219 18.66 -5.29 -7.16
N LYS A 220 18.95 -5.58 -8.43
CA LYS A 220 18.60 -6.86 -9.07
C LYS A 220 19.28 -8.03 -8.36
N THR A 221 20.57 -7.91 -8.07
CA THR A 221 21.34 -8.92 -7.34
C THR A 221 20.88 -8.98 -5.88
N GLU A 222 20.66 -7.82 -5.25
CA GLU A 222 20.19 -7.77 -3.85
C GLU A 222 18.79 -8.40 -3.68
N LEU A 223 17.88 -8.25 -4.66
CA LEU A 223 16.58 -8.93 -4.64
C LEU A 223 16.71 -10.45 -4.61
N LEU A 224 17.74 -11.01 -5.27
CA LEU A 224 17.99 -12.45 -5.28
C LEU A 224 18.45 -13.00 -3.93
N GLU A 225 18.88 -12.15 -2.99
CA GLU A 225 19.12 -12.56 -1.61
C GLU A 225 17.80 -12.93 -0.89
N TYR A 226 16.67 -12.39 -1.35
CA TYR A 226 15.35 -12.59 -0.77
C TYR A 226 14.49 -13.58 -1.55
N ILE A 227 14.56 -13.55 -2.88
CA ILE A 227 13.65 -14.26 -3.79
C ILE A 227 14.49 -15.09 -4.76
N ASP A 228 14.14 -16.37 -4.93
CA ASP A 228 14.82 -17.21 -5.93
C ASP A 228 14.56 -16.72 -7.36
N GLU A 229 15.53 -16.90 -8.25
CA GLU A 229 15.48 -16.36 -9.62
C GLU A 229 14.31 -16.92 -10.45
N ASP A 230 13.85 -18.13 -10.15
CA ASP A 230 12.69 -18.79 -10.77
C ASP A 230 11.33 -18.35 -10.18
N ASN A 231 11.36 -17.42 -9.21
CA ASN A 231 10.20 -16.81 -8.58
C ASN A 231 10.12 -15.30 -8.82
N LEU A 232 10.95 -14.76 -9.72
CA LEU A 232 11.04 -13.32 -10.01
C LEU A 232 11.06 -13.07 -11.53
N PRO A 233 10.39 -12.00 -12.04
CA PRO A 233 10.46 -11.67 -13.46
C PRO A 233 11.89 -11.35 -13.91
N GLU A 234 12.21 -11.64 -15.18
CA GLU A 234 13.54 -11.34 -15.76
C GLU A 234 13.88 -9.85 -15.64
N TYR A 235 12.89 -8.95 -15.80
CA TYR A 235 13.11 -7.52 -15.60
C TYR A 235 13.69 -7.19 -14.22
N TYR A 236 13.21 -7.87 -13.18
CA TYR A 236 13.63 -7.65 -11.80
C TYR A 236 14.88 -8.45 -11.38
N GLY A 237 15.52 -9.15 -12.33
CA GLY A 237 16.75 -9.91 -12.08
C GLY A 237 16.56 -11.42 -11.95
N GLY A 238 15.33 -11.93 -12.09
CA GLY A 238 15.06 -13.36 -12.13
C GLY A 238 15.16 -13.95 -13.53
N THR A 239 14.41 -15.04 -13.75
CA THR A 239 14.40 -15.80 -15.01
C THR A 239 13.00 -15.94 -15.62
N CYS A 240 11.96 -15.52 -14.89
CA CYS A 240 10.59 -15.73 -15.33
C CYS A 240 10.18 -14.77 -16.46
N LYS A 241 9.38 -15.29 -17.38
CA LYS A 241 8.73 -14.57 -18.48
C LYS A 241 7.28 -15.03 -18.58
N ASP A 242 6.44 -14.19 -19.17
CA ASP A 242 5.12 -14.65 -19.62
C ASP A 242 5.24 -15.70 -20.74
N PRO A 243 4.17 -16.46 -21.04
CA PRO A 243 4.18 -17.45 -22.12
C PRO A 243 4.52 -16.88 -23.51
N ASP A 244 4.30 -15.59 -23.73
CA ASP A 244 4.65 -14.86 -24.96
C ASP A 244 6.09 -14.29 -24.95
N GLY A 245 6.83 -14.49 -23.86
CA GLY A 245 8.19 -14.02 -23.67
C GLY A 245 8.33 -12.65 -23.03
N ASP A 246 7.25 -12.00 -22.55
CA ASP A 246 7.36 -10.70 -21.87
C ASP A 246 8.19 -10.83 -20.57
N PRO A 247 9.36 -10.17 -20.46
CA PRO A 247 10.23 -10.25 -19.27
C PRO A 247 9.69 -9.47 -18.07
N LEU A 248 8.65 -8.65 -18.26
CA LEU A 248 7.96 -7.91 -17.21
C LEU A 248 6.78 -8.69 -16.64
N CYS A 249 6.40 -9.81 -17.26
CA CYS A 249 5.28 -10.64 -16.83
C CYS A 249 3.97 -9.88 -16.60
N ARG A 250 3.57 -9.06 -17.58
CA ARG A 250 2.36 -8.21 -17.52
C ARG A 250 1.06 -8.99 -17.42
N SER A 251 1.06 -10.30 -17.67
CA SER A 251 -0.09 -11.16 -17.42
C SER A 251 -0.46 -11.25 -15.94
N LYS A 252 0.49 -10.98 -15.04
CA LYS A 252 0.31 -11.04 -13.57
C LYS A 252 0.52 -9.70 -12.86
N ILE A 253 1.32 -8.79 -13.44
CA ILE A 253 1.72 -7.53 -12.81
C ILE A 253 1.17 -6.35 -13.63
N CYS A 254 0.37 -5.51 -12.99
CA CYS A 254 -0.01 -4.23 -13.57
C CYS A 254 1.12 -3.21 -13.38
N TYR A 255 1.56 -2.55 -14.45
CA TYR A 255 2.61 -1.52 -14.39
C TYR A 255 2.06 -0.09 -14.36
N GLY A 256 0.75 0.08 -14.20
CA GLY A 256 0.11 1.38 -14.16
C GLY A 256 0.15 2.12 -15.49
N GLY A 257 0.50 3.41 -15.43
CA GLY A 257 0.45 4.34 -16.55
C GLY A 257 -0.72 5.32 -16.43
N ASP A 258 -0.75 6.28 -17.35
CA ASP A 258 -1.77 7.33 -17.37
C ASP A 258 -3.15 6.73 -17.69
N VAL A 259 -4.15 7.07 -16.86
CA VAL A 259 -5.52 6.56 -17.07
C VAL A 259 -6.16 7.34 -18.22
N PRO A 260 -6.68 6.66 -19.27
CA PRO A 260 -7.37 7.33 -20.36
C PRO A 260 -8.61 8.07 -19.88
N GLU A 261 -8.84 9.27 -20.42
CA GLU A 261 -10.02 10.09 -20.09
C GLU A 261 -11.35 9.37 -20.36
N SER A 262 -11.36 8.34 -21.23
CA SER A 262 -12.54 7.51 -21.48
C SER A 262 -13.03 6.74 -20.23
N TYR A 263 -12.18 6.55 -19.21
CA TYR A 263 -12.59 5.96 -17.93
C TYR A 263 -13.12 7.00 -16.94
N TYR A 264 -13.00 8.30 -17.23
CA TYR A 264 -13.37 9.34 -16.27
C TYR A 264 -14.88 9.36 -16.10
N CYS A 265 -15.32 9.31 -14.84
CA CYS A 265 -16.73 9.18 -14.51
C CYS A 265 -17.28 10.49 -13.95
N LYS A 266 -18.49 10.88 -14.40
CA LYS A 266 -19.08 12.18 -14.05
C LYS A 266 -19.38 12.32 -12.55
N ASP A 267 -19.72 11.19 -11.90
CA ASP A 267 -20.15 11.08 -10.50
C ASP A 267 -19.03 10.56 -9.56
N CYS A 268 -17.81 10.46 -10.06
CA CYS A 268 -16.65 10.10 -9.27
C CYS A 268 -16.26 11.27 -8.39
N ASP A 269 -15.60 10.98 -7.27
CA ASP A 269 -15.07 12.01 -6.37
C ASP A 269 -14.07 12.86 -7.17
N LYS A 270 -14.54 13.88 -7.89
CA LYS A 270 -13.70 15.00 -8.31
C LYS A 270 -13.23 15.58 -6.98
N PRO A 271 -11.97 15.38 -6.58
CA PRO A 271 -11.52 15.84 -5.28
C PRO A 271 -11.92 17.30 -5.14
N ASP A 272 -12.59 17.69 -4.05
CA ASP A 272 -13.02 19.08 -3.79
C ASP A 272 -11.88 20.09 -4.09
N THR A 273 -10.65 19.62 -3.94
CA THR A 273 -9.38 20.29 -4.23
C THR A 273 -8.98 20.50 -5.71
N TRP A 274 -9.75 20.07 -6.72
CA TRP A 274 -9.54 20.62 -8.09
C TRP A 274 -9.80 22.14 -8.07
N THR A 275 -10.61 22.59 -7.12
CA THR A 275 -10.97 23.98 -6.83
C THR A 275 -10.88 24.23 -5.32
N ASP A 276 -9.73 23.95 -4.68
CA ASP A 276 -9.46 24.43 -3.31
C ASP A 276 -9.31 25.97 -3.37
N GLU A 277 -10.39 26.72 -3.65
CA GLU A 277 -10.43 28.18 -3.73
C GLU A 277 -9.89 28.84 -2.45
N GLN A 278 -9.95 28.13 -1.33
CA GLN A 278 -9.40 28.54 -0.04
C GLN A 278 -7.86 28.45 0.06
N MET A 279 -7.18 27.81 -0.89
CA MET A 279 -5.71 27.72 -0.97
C MET A 279 -5.10 28.61 -2.05
N TYR A 280 -5.91 29.26 -2.88
CA TYR A 280 -5.42 30.20 -3.88
C TYR A 280 -5.55 31.62 -3.33
N GLU A 281 -4.48 32.41 -3.46
CA GLU A 281 -4.64 33.85 -3.46
C GLU A 281 -5.34 34.25 -4.76
N VAL A 282 -6.58 34.73 -4.64
CA VAL A 282 -7.36 35.23 -5.78
C VAL A 282 -7.11 36.73 -5.92
N GLY A 283 -6.53 37.14 -7.07
CA GLY A 283 -6.21 38.53 -7.34
C GLY A 283 -6.40 38.90 -8.81
N CYS A 284 -6.61 40.19 -9.08
CA CYS A 284 -6.66 40.73 -10.44
C CYS A 284 -5.28 41.27 -10.83
N VAL A 285 -4.65 40.65 -11.84
CA VAL A 285 -3.37 41.14 -12.39
C VAL A 285 -3.69 42.08 -13.56
N LYS A 286 -3.39 43.37 -13.39
CA LYS A 286 -3.59 44.36 -14.46
C LYS A 286 -2.67 44.06 -15.64
N ARG A 287 -3.14 44.35 -16.86
CA ARG A 287 -2.34 44.22 -18.08
C ARG A 287 -1.00 44.97 -17.92
N GLY A 288 0.10 44.27 -18.15
CA GLY A 288 1.45 44.81 -18.00
C GLY A 288 2.03 44.80 -16.59
N THR A 289 1.37 44.15 -15.63
CA THR A 289 1.86 43.99 -14.24
C THR A 289 2.12 42.52 -13.89
N ALA A 290 2.79 42.25 -12.77
CA ALA A 290 3.09 40.91 -12.28
C ALA A 290 2.72 40.78 -10.79
N LEU A 291 2.16 39.62 -10.41
CA LEU A 291 1.99 39.23 -9.01
C LEU A 291 3.27 38.52 -8.54
N LYS A 292 3.85 38.98 -7.43
CA LYS A 292 5.01 38.34 -6.79
C LYS A 292 4.58 37.78 -5.45
N LEU A 293 4.84 36.50 -5.23
CA LEU A 293 4.62 35.81 -3.96
C LEU A 293 5.99 35.52 -3.33
N SER A 294 6.13 35.84 -2.05
CA SER A 294 7.34 35.60 -1.28
C SER A 294 7.03 34.61 -0.15
N PHE A 295 7.88 33.61 0.00
CA PHE A 295 7.75 32.58 1.03
C PHE A 295 9.04 32.51 1.82
N GLU A 296 8.93 32.54 3.15
CA GLU A 296 10.06 32.27 4.04
C GLU A 296 10.24 30.74 4.12
N VAL A 297 11.47 30.26 3.94
CA VAL A 297 11.79 28.83 3.90
C VAL A 297 12.70 28.50 5.09
N ASP A 298 12.09 28.01 6.16
CA ASP A 298 12.76 27.82 7.45
C ASP A 298 13.63 26.54 7.50
N ALA A 299 13.43 25.62 6.56
CA ALA A 299 14.12 24.33 6.52
C ALA A 299 14.72 24.05 5.12
N PRO A 300 16.04 23.83 5.00
CA PRO A 300 16.67 23.39 3.76
C PRO A 300 16.05 22.09 3.24
N GLY A 301 15.79 22.02 1.93
CA GLY A 301 15.17 20.85 1.28
C GLY A 301 13.63 20.88 1.25
N SER A 302 12.99 21.93 1.76
CA SER A 302 11.54 22.15 1.61
C SER A 302 11.14 22.29 0.14
N ILE A 303 9.93 21.83 -0.22
CA ILE A 303 9.38 21.94 -1.58
C ILE A 303 8.35 23.06 -1.62
N LEU A 304 8.54 24.01 -2.54
CA LEU A 304 7.49 24.94 -2.95
C LEU A 304 6.63 24.29 -4.03
N ARG A 305 5.32 24.17 -3.76
CA ARG A 305 4.32 23.73 -4.75
C ARG A 305 3.33 24.85 -5.01
N TYR A 306 3.11 25.18 -6.28
CA TYR A 306 2.11 26.16 -6.68
C TYR A 306 1.24 25.61 -7.83
N ALA A 307 0.03 26.15 -7.94
CA ALA A 307 -0.86 25.97 -9.09
C ALA A 307 -1.46 27.34 -9.41
N SER A 308 -1.81 27.59 -10.67
CA SER A 308 -2.47 28.83 -11.08
C SER A 308 -3.63 28.54 -12.02
N HIS A 309 -4.72 29.30 -11.86
CA HIS A 309 -5.87 29.32 -12.75
C HIS A 309 -6.16 30.78 -13.09
N GLY A 310 -6.35 31.09 -14.38
CA GLY A 310 -6.61 32.45 -14.84
C GLY A 310 -7.66 32.46 -15.95
N TYR A 311 -8.54 33.44 -15.90
CA TYR A 311 -9.54 33.70 -16.93
C TYR A 311 -9.41 35.16 -17.37
N LEU A 312 -9.44 35.41 -18.68
CA LEU A 312 -9.53 36.77 -19.22
C LEU A 312 -10.97 37.26 -19.03
N LYS A 313 -11.14 38.40 -18.35
CA LYS A 313 -12.39 39.16 -18.36
C LYS A 313 -12.41 40.12 -19.54
#